data_AF-A0A969XJX8-F1
#
_entry.id   AF-A0A969XJX8-F1
#
_cell.length_a   1.000
_cell.length_b   1.000
_cell.length_c   1.000
_cell.angle_alpha   90.00
_cell.angle_beta   90.00
_cell.angle_gamma   90.00
#
_symmetry.space_group_name_H-M   'P 1'
#
loop_
_entity.id
_entity.type
_entity.pdbx_description
1 polymer ?
#
loop_
_entity_poly.entity_id
_entity_poly.type
_entity_poly.pdbx_seq_one_letter_code
_entity_poly.pdbx_strand_id
1 'polypeptide(L)'
;MIPEHDRSVLRELAKEVAEAASRPEMAERRAMWTRHNRLERVRPMILVFPEGSWRELLPDASLVCSSEWARRMEADLRRRLYYRDHLHDDTVIEPLWEVPPALTVTGWGLEP
;
A
#
# COMPACT_ATOMS: atom_id res chain seq x y z
N MET A 1 -15.17 4.22 -16.22
CA MET A 1 -16.15 4.00 -15.12
C MET A 1 -15.83 2.65 -14.48
N ILE A 2 -15.80 2.55 -13.16
CA ILE A 2 -15.51 1.28 -12.46
C ILE A 2 -16.81 0.46 -12.40
N PRO A 3 -16.85 -0.79 -12.92
CA PRO A 3 -18.01 -1.67 -12.82
C PRO A 3 -18.42 -1.97 -11.38
N GLU A 4 -19.67 -2.36 -11.16
CA GLU A 4 -20.17 -2.64 -9.80
C GLU A 4 -19.44 -3.81 -9.14
N HIS A 5 -19.07 -4.84 -9.91
CA HIS A 5 -18.26 -5.95 -9.42
C HIS A 5 -16.90 -5.48 -8.87
N ASP A 6 -16.13 -4.75 -9.68
CA ASP A 6 -14.84 -4.16 -9.28
C ASP A 6 -15.00 -3.27 -8.04
N ARG A 7 -16.05 -2.44 -7.99
CA ARG A 7 -16.35 -1.58 -6.85
C ARG A 7 -16.59 -2.39 -5.57
N SER A 8 -17.30 -3.52 -5.66
CA SER A 8 -17.52 -4.42 -4.53
C SER A 8 -16.21 -5.02 -4.04
N VAL A 9 -15.39 -5.55 -4.96
CA VAL A 9 -14.08 -6.16 -4.65
C VAL A 9 -13.19 -5.15 -3.92
N LEU A 10 -13.08 -3.93 -4.45
CA LEU A 10 -12.24 -2.88 -3.85
C LEU A 10 -12.74 -2.46 -2.47
N ARG A 11 -14.06 -2.40 -2.24
CA ARG A 11 -14.63 -2.06 -0.93
C ARG A 11 -14.33 -3.12 0.12
N GLU A 12 -14.45 -4.40 -0.22
CA GLU A 12 -14.13 -5.47 0.73
C GLU A 12 -12.63 -5.48 1.06
N LEU A 13 -11.76 -5.39 0.05
CA LEU A 13 -10.31 -5.30 0.29
C LEU A 13 -9.94 -4.06 1.12
N ALA A 14 -10.58 -2.92 0.90
CA ALA A 14 -10.35 -1.71 1.68
C ALA A 14 -10.79 -1.87 3.15
N LYS A 15 -11.88 -2.60 3.44
CA LYS A 15 -12.28 -2.94 4.81
C LYS A 15 -11.24 -3.81 5.48
N GLU A 16 -10.77 -4.86 4.81
CA GLU A 16 -9.73 -5.74 5.34
C GLU A 16 -8.44 -4.96 5.65
N VAL A 17 -8.02 -4.07 4.76
CA VAL A 17 -6.86 -3.19 4.99
C VAL A 17 -7.09 -2.26 6.18
N ALA A 18 -8.27 -1.66 6.31
CA ALA A 18 -8.61 -0.82 7.45
C ALA A 18 -8.57 -1.59 8.79
N GLU A 19 -9.07 -2.83 8.79
CA GLU A 19 -8.97 -3.74 9.93
C GLU A 19 -7.51 -4.05 10.27
N ALA A 20 -6.65 -4.34 9.28
CA ALA A 20 -5.21 -4.51 9.47
C ALA A 20 -4.59 -3.29 10.18
N ALA A 21 -4.89 -2.11 9.64
CA ALA A 21 -4.32 -0.85 10.06
C ALA A 21 -4.75 -0.46 11.47
N SER A 22 -5.92 -0.93 11.92
CA SER A 22 -6.46 -0.68 13.26
C SER A 22 -5.80 -1.50 14.37
N ARG A 23 -4.98 -2.51 14.03
CA ARG A 23 -4.34 -3.36 15.04
C ARG A 23 -3.34 -2.54 15.86
N PRO A 24 -3.27 -2.74 17.21
CA PRO A 24 -2.37 -1.97 18.08
C PRO A 24 -0.89 -2.01 17.63
N GLU A 25 -0.44 -3.12 17.06
CA GLU A 25 0.92 -3.27 16.53
C GLU A 25 1.28 -2.23 15.46
N MET A 26 0.30 -1.71 14.69
CA MET A 26 0.55 -0.69 13.68
C MET A 26 0.84 0.67 14.32
N ALA A 27 0.21 0.98 15.46
CA ALA A 27 0.52 2.16 16.25
C ALA A 27 1.92 2.06 16.87
N GLU A 28 2.28 0.88 17.40
CA GLU A 28 3.61 0.62 17.93
C GLU A 28 4.69 0.76 16.86
N ARG A 29 4.50 0.13 15.68
CA ARG A 29 5.42 0.26 14.54
C ARG A 29 5.59 1.70 14.09
N ARG A 30 4.50 2.48 13.99
CA ARG A 30 4.58 3.91 13.64
C ARG A 30 5.39 4.72 14.66
N ALA A 31 5.18 4.48 15.95
CA ALA A 31 5.96 5.12 17.00
C ALA A 31 7.44 4.73 16.92
N MET A 32 7.73 3.44 16.66
CA MET A 32 9.08 2.94 16.48
C MET A 32 9.79 3.54 15.27
N TRP A 33 9.13 3.61 14.11
CA TRP A 33 9.65 4.27 12.92
C TRP A 33 9.94 5.74 13.17
N THR A 34 9.04 6.44 13.85
CA THR A 34 9.22 7.84 14.21
C THR A 34 10.47 8.04 15.08
N ARG A 35 10.68 7.18 16.08
CA ARG A 35 11.86 7.21 16.95
C ARG A 35 13.14 6.83 16.21
N HIS A 36 13.09 5.79 15.37
CA HIS A 36 14.20 5.40 14.52
C HIS A 36 14.67 6.55 13.63
N ASN A 37 13.73 7.24 12.97
CA ASN A 37 14.03 8.38 12.11
C ASN A 37 14.51 9.63 12.90
N ARG A 38 14.29 9.67 14.22
CA ARG A 38 14.86 10.67 15.14
C ARG A 38 16.22 10.27 15.70
N LEU A 39 16.82 9.17 15.23
CA LEU A 39 18.08 8.59 15.71
C LEU A 39 18.02 8.13 17.17
N GLU A 40 16.81 7.87 17.69
CA GLU A 40 16.64 7.28 19.00
C GLU A 40 16.79 5.75 18.93
N ARG A 41 17.38 5.17 20.00
CA ARG A 41 17.57 3.73 20.06
C ARG A 41 16.24 2.98 20.18
N VAL A 42 15.94 2.17 19.18
CA VAL A 42 14.88 1.15 19.14
C VAL A 42 15.53 -0.20 18.79
N ARG A 43 14.76 -1.31 18.81
CA ARG A 43 15.23 -2.55 18.15
C ARG A 43 15.44 -2.29 16.65
N PRO A 44 16.25 -3.08 15.95
CA PRO A 44 16.36 -2.98 14.49
C PRO A 44 14.97 -3.00 13.84
N MET A 45 14.75 -2.03 12.94
CA MET A 45 13.57 -2.00 12.07
C MET A 45 13.88 -2.80 10.81
N ILE A 46 12.96 -3.67 10.40
CA ILE A 46 13.11 -4.55 9.25
C ILE A 46 12.06 -4.19 8.21
N LEU A 47 12.49 -3.96 6.98
CA LEU A 47 11.62 -3.83 5.82
C LEU A 47 11.99 -4.90 4.80
N VAL A 48 10.97 -5.56 4.27
CA VAL A 48 11.13 -6.49 3.16
C VAL A 48 10.53 -5.84 1.94
N PHE A 49 11.34 -5.64 0.90
CA PHE A 49 10.90 -5.10 -0.38
C PHE A 49 10.97 -6.17 -1.45
N PRO A 50 9.83 -6.77 -1.86
CA PRO A 50 9.78 -7.75 -2.95
C PRO A 50 9.93 -7.07 -4.33
N GLU A 51 11.02 -6.32 -4.53
CA GLU A 51 11.29 -5.64 -5.79
C GLU A 51 11.39 -6.66 -6.93
N GLY A 52 10.62 -6.44 -8.00
CA GLY A 52 10.50 -7.38 -9.13
C GLY A 52 9.71 -8.67 -8.85
N SER A 53 9.69 -9.14 -7.60
CA SER A 53 9.11 -10.44 -7.22
C SER A 53 7.59 -10.43 -7.11
N TRP A 54 6.94 -9.26 -7.11
CA TRP A 54 5.48 -9.15 -7.04
C TRP A 54 4.74 -9.95 -8.12
N ARG A 55 5.34 -10.16 -9.28
CA ARG A 55 4.74 -10.97 -10.36
C ARG A 55 4.60 -12.45 -9.98
N GLU A 56 5.43 -12.92 -9.06
CA GLU A 56 5.40 -14.29 -8.53
C GLU A 56 4.53 -14.37 -7.27
N LEU A 57 4.66 -13.38 -6.37
CA LEU A 57 3.92 -13.35 -5.09
C LEU A 57 2.44 -12.99 -5.26
N LEU A 58 2.14 -12.11 -6.22
CA LEU A 58 0.80 -11.65 -6.57
C LEU A 58 0.65 -11.57 -8.09
N PRO A 59 0.52 -12.71 -8.79
CA PRO A 59 0.43 -12.72 -10.25
C PRO A 59 -0.80 -11.97 -10.75
N ASP A 60 -0.71 -11.29 -11.91
CA ASP A 60 -1.84 -10.56 -12.50
C ASP A 60 -3.09 -11.45 -12.69
N ALA A 61 -2.91 -12.75 -12.91
CA ALA A 61 -4.00 -13.71 -13.04
C ALA A 61 -4.83 -13.88 -11.75
N SER A 62 -4.32 -13.50 -10.58
CA SER A 62 -5.07 -13.54 -9.32
C SER A 62 -5.97 -12.32 -9.10
N LEU A 63 -5.83 -11.27 -9.93
CA LEU A 63 -6.65 -10.06 -9.83
C LEU A 63 -7.99 -10.28 -10.54
N VAL A 64 -9.08 -10.02 -9.82
CA VAL A 64 -10.45 -10.29 -10.30
C VAL A 64 -11.14 -9.06 -10.90
N CYS A 65 -10.64 -7.86 -10.61
CA CYS A 65 -11.14 -6.64 -11.23
C CYS A 65 -10.94 -6.70 -12.76
N SER A 66 -11.89 -6.11 -13.47
CA SER A 66 -11.94 -6.10 -14.93
C SER A 66 -11.36 -4.82 -15.52
N SER A 67 -11.63 -3.67 -14.91
CA SER A 67 -11.10 -2.39 -15.37
C SER A 67 -9.64 -2.21 -14.97
N GLU A 68 -8.83 -1.67 -15.88
CA GLU A 68 -7.39 -1.49 -15.65
C GLU A 68 -7.11 -0.67 -14.39
N TRP A 69 -7.87 0.40 -14.18
CA TRP A 69 -7.74 1.25 -12.99
C TRP A 69 -8.07 0.47 -11.70
N ALA A 70 -9.17 -0.30 -11.68
CA ALA A 70 -9.52 -1.09 -10.50
C ALA A 70 -8.52 -2.22 -10.25
N ARG A 71 -7.97 -2.85 -11.29
CA ARG A 71 -6.91 -3.86 -11.13
C ARG A 71 -5.67 -3.30 -10.45
N ARG A 72 -5.26 -2.07 -10.79
CA ARG A 72 -4.15 -1.40 -10.11
C ARG A 72 -4.46 -1.15 -8.63
N MET A 73 -5.69 -0.72 -8.32
CA MET A 73 -6.13 -0.53 -6.94
C MET A 73 -6.19 -1.86 -6.16
N GLU A 74 -6.71 -2.91 -6.79
CA GLU A 74 -6.80 -4.25 -6.22
C GLU A 74 -5.40 -4.79 -5.90
N ALA A 75 -4.47 -4.68 -6.85
CA ALA A 75 -3.08 -5.09 -6.65
C ALA A 75 -2.45 -4.32 -5.48
N ASP A 76 -2.70 -3.03 -5.34
CA ASP A 76 -2.19 -2.24 -4.22
C ASP A 76 -2.73 -2.73 -2.86
N LEU A 77 -4.04 -2.86 -2.74
CA LEU A 77 -4.67 -3.32 -1.50
C LEU A 77 -4.24 -4.74 -1.14
N ARG A 78 -4.18 -5.65 -2.12
CA ARG A 78 -3.71 -7.02 -1.90
C ARG A 78 -2.24 -7.09 -1.49
N ARG A 79 -1.37 -6.23 -2.02
CA ARG A 79 0.04 -6.16 -1.57
C ARG A 79 0.13 -5.74 -0.11
N ARG A 80 -0.68 -4.76 0.33
CA ARG A 80 -0.73 -4.37 1.76
C ARG A 80 -1.16 -5.53 2.65
N LEU A 81 -2.14 -6.31 2.21
CA LEU A 81 -2.55 -7.53 2.92
C LEU A 81 -1.45 -8.61 2.89
N TYR A 82 -0.75 -8.76 1.76
CA TYR A 82 0.38 -9.70 1.64
C TYR A 82 1.49 -9.41 2.66
N TYR A 83 1.79 -8.13 2.91
CA TYR A 83 2.72 -7.73 3.98
C TYR A 83 2.26 -8.23 5.35
N ARG A 84 0.96 -8.11 5.65
CA ARG A 84 0.35 -8.60 6.89
C ARG A 84 0.46 -10.12 7.01
N ASP A 85 0.14 -10.83 5.93
CA ASP A 85 -0.14 -12.26 5.94
C ASP A 85 1.10 -13.13 5.74
N HIS A 86 2.15 -12.60 5.10
CA HIS A 86 3.30 -13.41 4.68
C HIS A 86 4.67 -12.83 5.04
N LEU A 87 4.86 -11.51 5.01
CA LEU A 87 6.18 -10.90 5.21
C LEU A 87 6.48 -10.59 6.68
N HIS A 88 5.46 -10.19 7.45
CA HIS A 88 5.54 -9.89 8.87
C HIS A 88 6.71 -8.96 9.26
N ASP A 89 7.12 -8.07 8.36
CA ASP A 89 8.12 -7.06 8.60
C ASP A 89 7.54 -5.88 9.41
N ASP A 90 8.30 -4.79 9.56
CA ASP A 90 7.86 -3.60 10.29
C ASP A 90 7.08 -2.61 9.43
N THR A 91 6.62 -2.99 8.23
CA THR A 91 5.77 -2.13 7.41
C THR A 91 4.52 -1.74 8.18
N VAL A 92 4.20 -0.45 8.16
CA VAL A 92 2.97 0.11 8.74
C VAL A 92 1.90 0.05 7.67
N ILE A 93 0.83 -0.71 7.92
CA ILE A 93 -0.35 -0.71 7.07
C ILE A 93 -1.23 0.46 7.51
N GLU A 94 -1.43 1.42 6.61
CA GLU A 94 -2.22 2.64 6.87
C GLU A 94 -3.65 2.50 6.34
N PRO A 95 -4.67 3.05 7.05
CA PRO A 95 -6.07 3.04 6.62
C PRO A 95 -6.36 4.20 5.65
N LEU A 96 -5.40 4.52 4.78
CA LEU A 96 -5.43 5.69 3.91
C LEU A 96 -5.27 5.28 2.45
N TRP A 97 -5.98 6.00 1.57
CA TRP A 97 -5.79 5.94 0.14
C TRP A 97 -5.26 7.29 -0.35
N GLU A 98 -3.98 7.33 -0.73
CA GLU A 98 -3.36 8.56 -1.21
C GLU A 98 -3.79 8.86 -2.64
N VAL A 99 -4.33 10.06 -2.84
CA VAL A 99 -4.66 10.56 -4.17
C VAL A 99 -3.56 11.54 -4.58
N PRO A 100 -2.74 11.21 -5.59
CA PRO A 100 -1.68 12.10 -6.02
C PRO A 100 -2.27 13.41 -6.59
N PRO A 101 -1.56 14.54 -6.46
CA PRO A 101 -2.01 15.80 -7.02
C PRO A 101 -2.12 15.71 -8.55
N ALA A 102 -3.14 16.35 -9.11
CA ALA A 102 -3.24 16.55 -10.56
C ALA A 102 -2.28 17.68 -10.95
N LEU A 103 -1.09 17.31 -11.43
CA LEU A 103 -0.03 18.26 -11.78
C LEU A 103 0.06 18.43 -13.29
N THR A 104 0.17 19.69 -13.72
CA THR A 104 0.54 20.06 -15.09
C THR A 104 1.89 20.76 -15.02
N VAL A 105 2.91 20.16 -15.64
CA VAL A 105 4.22 20.78 -15.76
C VAL A 105 4.18 21.69 -16.99
N THR A 106 4.31 23.01 -16.78
CA THR A 106 4.18 24.01 -17.85
C THR A 106 5.52 24.38 -18.50
N GLY A 107 6.65 23.90 -17.97
CA GLY A 107 7.98 24.31 -18.45
C GLY A 107 8.38 25.74 -18.06
N TRP A 108 7.56 26.45 -17.28
CA TRP A 108 7.84 27.82 -16.87
C TRP A 108 9.17 27.93 -16.11
N GLY A 109 10.13 28.67 -16.69
CA GLY A 109 11.49 28.83 -16.15
C GLY A 109 12.48 27.73 -16.52
N LEU A 110 12.07 26.70 -17.26
CA LEU A 110 12.96 25.68 -17.84
C LEU A 110 13.23 25.91 -19.33
N GLU A 111 12.36 26.64 -20.02
CA GLU A 111 12.56 27.09 -21.39
C GLU A 111 13.01 28.57 -21.40
N PRO A 112 13.98 28.97 -22.27
CA PRO A 112 14.48 30.36 -22.38
C PRO A 112 13.42 31.41 -22.68
#